data_AF-A0A9D4A2R6-F1
#
_entry.id   AF-A0A9D4A2R6-F1
#
_cell.length_a   1.000
_cell.length_b   1.000
_cell.length_c   1.000
_cell.angle_alpha   90.00
_cell.angle_beta   90.00
_cell.angle_gamma   90.00
#
_symmetry.space_group_name_H-M   'P 1'
#
loop_
_entity.id
_entity.type
_entity.pdbx_description
1 polymer ?
#
loop_
_entity_poly.entity_id
_entity_poly.type
_entity_poly.pdbx_seq_one_letter_code
_entity_poly.pdbx_strand_id
1 'polypeptide(L)'
;MRLKKLNTTLFPVRYNDKYYANALVSGEFTKLAAKGLLELRHTLEKIVCHNSTDALRHVFASRIAEIKGSPQWNRLSFVSCACNGLLLMDESLHLLPAVEMLDLSQNKFAKVDNLRKCVKLKHLDLGFNQLRSISSFSEQNTLEIYLYVQTNNEDAINFYKKFGFEITETIKNYYTNIDPPDCFPLYHKRRNNN
;
A
#
# COMPACT_ATOMS: atom_id res chain seq x y z
N MET A 1 -27.89 -10.33 7.39
CA MET A 1 -28.29 -9.08 8.08
C MET A 1 -27.11 -8.13 8.39
N ARG A 2 -25.93 -8.61 8.84
CA ARG A 2 -24.79 -7.72 9.21
C ARG A 2 -24.13 -6.97 8.03
N LEU A 3 -23.91 -7.62 6.87
CA LEU A 3 -23.25 -7.01 5.70
C LEU A 3 -24.05 -5.85 5.08
N LYS A 4 -25.39 -5.95 5.03
CA LYS A 4 -26.25 -4.87 4.51
C LYS A 4 -26.11 -3.62 5.36
N LYS A 5 -26.17 -3.77 6.69
CA LYS A 5 -26.03 -2.67 7.65
C LYS A 5 -24.63 -2.04 7.59
N LEU A 6 -23.58 -2.85 7.41
CA LEU A 6 -22.19 -2.42 7.25
C LEU A 6 -21.99 -1.62 5.95
N ASN A 7 -22.47 -2.14 4.82
CA ASN A 7 -22.30 -1.45 3.53
C ASN A 7 -23.08 -0.14 3.47
N THR A 8 -24.24 -0.05 4.14
CA THR A 8 -24.99 1.22 4.24
C THR A 8 -24.33 2.26 5.14
N THR A 9 -23.39 1.87 6.00
CA THR A 9 -22.68 2.79 6.92
C THR A 9 -21.28 3.16 6.43
N LEU A 10 -20.60 2.26 5.71
CA LEU A 10 -19.20 2.48 5.26
C LEU A 10 -19.08 2.96 3.82
N PHE A 11 -20.02 2.61 2.94
CA PHE A 11 -19.94 2.94 1.51
C PHE A 11 -21.10 3.85 1.08
N PRO A 12 -20.83 4.89 0.26
CA PRO A 12 -21.87 5.79 -0.23
C PRO A 12 -22.82 5.16 -1.26
N VAL A 13 -22.62 3.88 -1.61
CA VAL A 13 -23.37 3.16 -2.65
C VAL A 13 -24.39 2.21 -1.99
N ARG A 14 -25.67 2.37 -2.35
CA ARG A 14 -26.75 1.46 -1.91
C ARG A 14 -26.87 0.28 -2.87
N TYR A 15 -26.66 -0.93 -2.36
CA TYR A 15 -26.86 -2.17 -3.12
C TYR A 15 -28.31 -2.67 -3.00
N ASN A 16 -28.81 -3.38 -4.01
CA ASN A 16 -30.17 -3.92 -4.04
C ASN A 16 -30.31 -5.25 -3.27
N ASP A 17 -31.54 -5.68 -3.00
CA ASP A 17 -31.81 -6.88 -2.21
C ASP A 17 -31.34 -8.17 -2.88
N LYS A 18 -31.33 -8.21 -4.22
CA LYS A 18 -30.80 -9.33 -4.99
C LYS A 18 -29.30 -9.53 -4.76
N TYR A 19 -28.53 -8.44 -4.63
CA TYR A 19 -27.11 -8.50 -4.27
C TYR A 19 -26.89 -9.15 -2.91
N TYR A 20 -27.68 -8.78 -1.89
CA TYR A 20 -27.56 -9.36 -0.55
C TYR A 20 -28.01 -10.83 -0.50
N ALA A 21 -29.06 -11.18 -1.24
CA ALA A 21 -29.50 -12.56 -1.39
C ALA A 21 -28.41 -13.43 -2.04
N ASN A 22 -27.80 -12.96 -3.12
CA ASN A 22 -26.70 -13.64 -3.79
C ASN A 22 -25.45 -13.77 -2.89
N ALA A 23 -25.14 -12.74 -2.11
CA ALA A 23 -24.02 -12.77 -1.17
C ALA A 23 -24.23 -13.84 -0.09
N LEU A 24 -25.45 -13.95 0.47
CA LEU A 24 -25.82 -14.96 1.47
C LEU A 24 -25.74 -16.39 0.94
N VAL A 25 -26.15 -16.63 -0.31
CA VAL A 25 -26.10 -17.96 -0.95
C VAL A 25 -24.68 -18.41 -1.24
N SER A 26 -23.75 -17.48 -1.44
CA SER A 26 -22.46 -17.83 -1.99
C SER A 26 -21.52 -18.59 -1.05
N GLY A 27 -21.60 -18.48 0.28
CA GLY A 27 -20.60 -19.05 1.22
C GLY A 27 -19.15 -18.52 1.03
N GLU A 28 -18.89 -17.89 -0.11
CA GLU A 28 -17.65 -17.36 -0.67
C GLU A 28 -17.65 -15.82 -0.58
N PHE A 29 -18.08 -15.27 0.56
CA PHE A 29 -18.12 -13.82 0.79
C PHE A 29 -16.80 -13.12 0.44
N THR A 30 -15.67 -13.83 0.56
CA THR A 30 -14.34 -13.34 0.18
C THR A 30 -14.11 -13.26 -1.34
N LYS A 31 -14.62 -14.18 -2.15
CA LYS A 31 -14.40 -14.16 -3.62
C LYS A 31 -15.31 -13.18 -4.33
N LEU A 32 -16.58 -13.08 -3.95
CA LEU A 32 -17.55 -12.18 -4.58
C LEU A 32 -17.32 -10.70 -4.20
N ALA A 33 -16.95 -10.42 -2.95
CA ALA A 33 -16.61 -9.06 -2.55
C ALA A 33 -15.33 -8.58 -3.25
N ALA A 34 -14.32 -9.43 -3.35
CA ALA A 34 -13.11 -9.14 -4.11
C ALA A 34 -13.43 -8.91 -5.59
N LYS A 35 -14.26 -9.76 -6.21
CA LYS A 35 -14.69 -9.59 -7.61
C LYS A 35 -15.40 -8.25 -7.82
N GLY A 36 -16.35 -7.89 -6.95
CA GLY A 36 -17.07 -6.61 -7.02
C GLY A 36 -16.14 -5.40 -6.92
N LEU A 37 -15.10 -5.47 -6.08
CA LEU A 37 -14.06 -4.44 -6.01
C LEU A 37 -13.32 -4.30 -7.36
N LEU A 38 -12.98 -5.42 -8.02
CA LEU A 38 -12.27 -5.37 -9.31
C LEU A 38 -13.09 -4.74 -10.43
N GLU A 39 -14.42 -4.77 -10.37
CA GLU A 39 -15.29 -4.08 -11.34
C GLU A 39 -15.20 -2.55 -11.21
N LEU A 40 -14.74 -2.03 -10.07
CA LEU A 40 -14.60 -0.59 -9.82
C LEU A 40 -13.29 -0.01 -10.37
N ARG A 41 -12.46 -0.79 -11.07
CA ARG A 41 -11.13 -0.34 -11.58
C ARG A 41 -11.16 0.93 -12.41
N HIS A 42 -12.26 1.15 -13.12
CA HIS A 42 -12.41 2.30 -14.02
C HIS A 42 -12.83 3.58 -13.31
N THR A 43 -13.26 3.50 -12.05
CA THR A 43 -13.85 4.63 -11.29
C THR A 43 -13.21 4.85 -9.92
N LEU A 44 -12.63 3.82 -9.29
CA LEU A 44 -12.10 3.91 -7.94
C LEU A 44 -10.81 4.73 -7.90
N GLU A 45 -10.82 5.79 -7.10
CA GLU A 45 -9.68 6.69 -6.94
C GLU A 45 -8.91 6.45 -5.63
N LYS A 46 -9.58 5.92 -4.61
CA LYS A 46 -9.02 5.69 -3.29
C LYS A 46 -9.39 4.31 -2.75
N ILE A 47 -8.39 3.62 -2.20
CA ILE A 47 -8.60 2.38 -1.43
C ILE A 47 -7.79 2.40 -0.15
N VAL A 48 -8.40 1.90 0.92
CA VAL A 48 -7.78 1.69 2.23
C VAL A 48 -8.12 0.28 2.68
N CYS A 49 -7.10 -0.52 2.98
CA CYS A 49 -7.24 -1.91 3.38
C CYS A 49 -6.26 -2.16 4.53
N HIS A 50 -6.75 -2.21 5.77
CA HIS A 50 -5.93 -2.47 6.96
C HIS A 50 -6.44 -3.73 7.68
N ASN A 51 -5.54 -4.50 8.28
CA ASN A 51 -5.85 -5.74 9.03
C ASN A 51 -6.81 -6.70 8.29
N SER A 52 -6.80 -6.68 6.95
CA SER A 52 -7.85 -7.30 6.12
C SER A 52 -7.30 -8.06 4.92
N THR A 53 -5.99 -8.00 4.68
CA THR A 53 -5.34 -8.78 3.62
C THR A 53 -4.00 -9.35 4.09
N ASP A 54 -3.64 -10.50 3.54
CA ASP A 54 -2.36 -11.20 3.73
C ASP A 54 -1.48 -11.13 2.46
N ALA A 55 -1.97 -10.56 1.36
CA ALA A 55 -1.20 -10.29 0.13
C ALA A 55 -1.75 -9.08 -0.64
N LEU A 56 -0.87 -8.30 -1.29
CA LEU A 56 -1.29 -7.17 -2.15
C LEU A 56 -2.12 -7.67 -3.33
N ARG A 57 -1.73 -8.82 -3.90
CA ARG A 57 -2.47 -9.46 -5.00
C ARG A 57 -3.94 -9.72 -4.69
N HIS A 58 -4.29 -10.01 -3.44
CA HIS A 58 -5.69 -10.25 -3.05
C HIS A 58 -6.56 -9.00 -3.15
N VAL A 59 -5.96 -7.81 -3.14
CA VAL A 59 -6.66 -6.53 -3.31
C VAL A 59 -6.69 -6.14 -4.78
N PHE A 60 -5.54 -6.24 -5.47
CA PHE A 60 -5.38 -5.61 -6.78
C PHE A 60 -5.57 -6.52 -7.97
N ALA A 61 -5.69 -7.84 -7.81
CA ALA A 61 -5.79 -8.77 -8.92
C ALA A 61 -6.85 -9.87 -8.69
N SER A 62 -7.26 -10.50 -9.79
CA SER A 62 -8.06 -11.72 -9.71
C SER A 62 -7.19 -12.88 -9.23
N ARG A 63 -7.73 -13.74 -8.35
CA ARG A 63 -7.00 -14.88 -7.79
C ARG A 63 -6.64 -15.96 -8.82
N ILE A 64 -7.29 -15.94 -9.99
CA ILE A 64 -7.15 -16.98 -11.04
C ILE A 64 -6.40 -16.48 -12.28
N ALA A 65 -6.08 -15.19 -12.36
CA ALA A 65 -5.44 -14.61 -13.52
C ALA A 65 -3.97 -14.31 -13.25
N GLU A 66 -3.14 -14.46 -14.27
CA GLU A 66 -1.78 -13.92 -14.25
C GLU A 66 -1.83 -12.39 -14.11
N ILE A 67 -0.84 -11.83 -13.43
CA ILE A 67 -0.72 -10.37 -13.33
C ILE A 67 -0.45 -9.75 -14.70
N LYS A 68 0.32 -10.44 -15.55
CA LYS A 68 0.60 -9.99 -16.91
C LYS A 68 -0.70 -10.02 -17.73
N GLY A 69 -1.10 -8.85 -18.24
CA GLY A 69 -2.33 -8.69 -19.02
C GLY A 69 -3.60 -8.49 -18.17
N SER A 70 -3.50 -8.47 -16.84
CA SER A 70 -4.63 -8.12 -15.99
C SER A 70 -5.05 -6.65 -16.15
N PRO A 71 -6.35 -6.31 -16.02
CA PRO A 71 -6.82 -4.92 -16.11
C PRO A 71 -6.16 -4.00 -15.07
N GLN A 72 -5.72 -2.83 -15.52
CA GLN A 72 -5.06 -1.84 -14.67
C GLN A 72 -6.06 -0.97 -13.90
N TRP A 73 -5.61 -0.46 -12.75
CA TRP A 73 -6.30 0.55 -11.95
C TRP A 73 -5.92 1.95 -12.44
N ASN A 74 -6.60 2.41 -13.49
CA ASN A 74 -6.22 3.64 -14.19
C ASN A 74 -6.63 4.95 -13.50
N ARG A 75 -7.46 4.86 -12.45
CA ARG A 75 -7.88 6.02 -11.65
C ARG A 75 -7.43 6.00 -10.20
N LEU A 76 -6.91 4.87 -9.73
CA LEU A 76 -6.56 4.66 -8.33
C LEU A 76 -5.29 5.46 -7.99
N SER A 77 -5.48 6.64 -7.44
CA SER A 77 -4.42 7.60 -7.10
C SER A 77 -3.93 7.44 -5.66
N PHE A 78 -4.79 6.95 -4.76
CA PHE A 78 -4.46 6.72 -3.36
C PHE A 78 -4.68 5.26 -2.97
N VAL A 79 -3.65 4.64 -2.42
CA VAL A 79 -3.69 3.28 -1.89
C VAL A 79 -3.06 3.28 -0.50
N SER A 80 -3.78 2.76 0.49
CA SER A 80 -3.19 2.38 1.79
C SER A 80 -3.46 0.91 2.07
N CYS A 81 -2.39 0.14 2.23
CA CYS A 81 -2.39 -1.25 2.66
C CYS A 81 -1.57 -1.44 3.94
N ALA A 82 -1.58 -0.44 4.82
CA ALA A 82 -0.89 -0.48 6.10
C ALA A 82 -1.45 -1.53 7.06
N CYS A 83 -0.67 -1.91 8.07
CA CYS A 83 -1.11 -2.79 9.17
C CYS A 83 -1.67 -4.14 8.69
N ASN A 84 -1.04 -4.78 7.70
CA ASN A 84 -1.48 -6.09 7.18
C ASN A 84 -0.45 -7.21 7.42
N GLY A 85 0.71 -6.89 7.99
CA GLY A 85 1.77 -7.88 8.22
C GLY A 85 2.33 -8.50 6.93
N LEU A 86 2.22 -7.78 5.81
CA LEU A 86 2.61 -8.26 4.49
C LEU A 86 4.12 -8.46 4.40
N LEU A 87 4.54 -9.57 3.78
CA LEU A 87 5.96 -9.95 3.69
C LEU A 87 6.61 -9.53 2.37
N LEU A 88 5.80 -9.38 1.30
CA LEU A 88 6.30 -9.19 -0.07
C LEU A 88 5.54 -8.10 -0.81
N MET A 89 6.29 -7.16 -1.40
CA MET A 89 5.78 -6.30 -2.46
C MET A 89 5.67 -7.13 -3.74
N ASP A 90 4.51 -7.74 -3.99
CA ASP A 90 4.29 -8.64 -5.12
C ASP A 90 3.98 -7.90 -6.44
N GLU A 91 3.98 -8.63 -7.55
CA GLU A 91 3.81 -8.08 -8.90
C GLU A 91 2.47 -7.36 -9.13
N SER A 92 1.47 -7.55 -8.27
CA SER A 92 0.17 -6.87 -8.43
C SER A 92 0.27 -5.34 -8.35
N LEU A 93 1.35 -4.80 -7.77
CA LEU A 93 1.69 -3.38 -7.86
C LEU A 93 1.86 -2.90 -9.31
N HIS A 94 2.16 -3.80 -10.25
CA HIS A 94 2.22 -3.49 -11.68
C HIS A 94 0.89 -3.03 -12.27
N LEU A 95 -0.22 -3.29 -11.57
CA LEU A 95 -1.56 -2.90 -11.97
C LEU A 95 -1.94 -1.49 -11.52
N LEU A 96 -1.03 -0.74 -10.91
CA LEU A 96 -1.27 0.58 -10.32
C LEU A 96 -0.55 1.72 -11.08
N PRO A 97 -0.76 1.91 -12.39
CA PRO A 97 -0.03 2.93 -13.14
C PRO A 97 -0.40 4.37 -12.74
N ALA A 98 -1.57 4.56 -12.12
CA ALA A 98 -2.09 5.87 -11.74
C ALA A 98 -1.82 6.25 -10.28
N VAL A 99 -1.23 5.38 -9.47
CA VAL A 99 -1.04 5.63 -8.05
C VAL A 99 -0.06 6.78 -7.83
N GLU A 100 -0.46 7.74 -7.01
CA GLU A 100 0.35 8.89 -6.62
C GLU A 100 0.82 8.77 -5.17
N MET A 101 -0.03 8.23 -4.29
CA MET A 101 0.29 7.96 -2.89
C MET A 101 0.05 6.48 -2.57
N LEU A 102 1.12 5.81 -2.14
CA LEU A 102 1.11 4.41 -1.73
C LEU A 102 1.63 4.29 -0.29
N ASP A 103 0.73 4.00 0.63
CA ASP A 103 1.05 3.71 2.03
C ASP A 103 1.10 2.21 2.26
N LEU A 104 2.31 1.74 2.56
CA LEU A 104 2.67 0.35 2.83
C LEU A 104 3.33 0.21 4.21
N SER A 105 3.10 1.19 5.08
CA SER A 105 3.65 1.21 6.44
C SER A 105 3.11 0.07 7.32
N GLN A 106 3.80 -0.22 8.41
CA GLN A 106 3.39 -1.24 9.41
C GLN A 106 3.13 -2.62 8.78
N ASN A 107 4.03 -3.02 7.90
CA ASN A 107 4.08 -4.35 7.30
C ASN A 107 5.40 -5.03 7.68
N LYS A 108 5.74 -6.13 7.02
CA LYS A 108 6.96 -6.92 7.28
C LYS A 108 7.80 -7.04 6.02
N PHE A 109 7.77 -6.04 5.15
CA PHE A 109 8.55 -6.06 3.92
C PHE A 109 10.05 -6.07 4.24
N ALA A 110 10.78 -7.03 3.66
CA ALA A 110 12.24 -7.11 3.76
C ALA A 110 12.96 -6.44 2.58
N LYS A 111 12.24 -6.20 1.48
CA LYS A 111 12.78 -5.66 0.24
C LYS A 111 11.77 -4.71 -0.41
N VAL A 112 12.26 -3.59 -0.93
CA VAL A 112 11.48 -2.71 -1.82
C VAL A 112 11.60 -3.23 -3.26
N ASP A 113 10.49 -3.53 -3.93
CA ASP A 113 10.45 -4.10 -5.29
C ASP A 113 9.11 -3.81 -6.02
N ASN A 114 9.01 -4.16 -7.32
CA ASN A 114 7.80 -4.14 -8.15
C ASN A 114 7.12 -2.76 -8.35
N LEU A 115 7.83 -1.67 -8.07
CA LEU A 115 7.32 -0.31 -8.25
C LEU A 115 7.52 0.26 -9.67
N ARG A 116 8.18 -0.48 -10.58
CA ARG A 116 8.56 0.00 -11.92
C ARG A 116 7.42 0.48 -12.80
N LYS A 117 6.19 0.02 -12.54
CA LYS A 117 4.98 0.41 -13.29
C LYS A 117 4.14 1.47 -12.57
N CYS A 118 4.47 1.80 -11.32
CA CYS A 118 3.82 2.88 -10.57
C CYS A 118 4.38 4.24 -11.03
N VAL A 119 4.23 4.56 -12.32
CA VAL A 119 4.92 5.68 -12.99
C VAL A 119 4.49 7.07 -12.50
N LYS A 120 3.33 7.17 -11.84
CA LYS A 120 2.85 8.41 -11.22
C LYS A 120 3.16 8.53 -9.73
N LEU A 121 3.86 7.56 -9.16
CA LEU A 121 4.08 7.50 -7.72
C LEU A 121 4.94 8.67 -7.26
N LYS A 122 4.35 9.52 -6.42
CA LYS A 122 4.97 10.71 -5.82
C LYS A 122 5.34 10.45 -4.37
N HIS A 123 4.50 9.75 -3.63
CA HIS A 123 4.67 9.51 -2.20
C HIS A 123 4.57 8.01 -1.88
N LEU A 124 5.64 7.47 -1.28
CA LEU A 124 5.70 6.09 -0.81
C LEU A 124 6.01 6.08 0.68
N ASP A 125 5.08 5.60 1.50
CA ASP A 125 5.30 5.37 2.92
C ASP A 125 5.63 3.90 3.17
N LEU A 126 6.82 3.66 3.72
CA LEU A 126 7.33 2.34 4.07
C LEU A 126 7.69 2.23 5.56
N GLY A 127 7.24 3.17 6.39
CA GLY A 127 7.50 3.18 7.83
C GLY A 127 7.17 1.85 8.49
N PHE A 128 7.87 1.50 9.57
CA PHE A 128 7.62 0.27 10.34
C PHE A 128 7.63 -1.03 9.51
N ASN A 129 8.56 -1.14 8.56
CA ASN A 129 8.89 -2.39 7.85
C ASN A 129 10.23 -2.96 8.33
N GLN A 130 10.65 -4.09 7.75
CA GLN A 130 11.89 -4.80 8.09
C GLN A 130 12.89 -4.76 6.94
N LEU A 131 12.98 -3.62 6.25
CA LEU A 131 13.74 -3.48 5.01
C LEU A 131 15.23 -3.76 5.25
N ARG A 132 15.78 -4.71 4.49
CA ARG A 132 17.20 -5.07 4.46
C ARG A 132 17.84 -4.78 3.11
N SER A 133 17.01 -4.53 2.09
CA SER A 133 17.46 -4.18 0.75
C SER A 133 16.46 -3.27 0.07
N ILE A 134 16.99 -2.32 -0.69
CA ILE A 134 16.21 -1.41 -1.53
C ILE A 134 16.69 -1.66 -2.95
N SER A 135 15.80 -2.14 -3.82
CA SER A 135 16.14 -2.25 -5.24
C SER A 135 16.18 -0.85 -5.87
N SER A 136 16.99 -0.69 -6.93
CA SER A 136 17.03 0.56 -7.68
C SER A 136 15.62 0.92 -8.18
N PHE A 137 15.15 2.10 -7.80
CA PHE A 137 13.87 2.63 -8.27
C PHE A 137 13.94 2.89 -9.77
N SER A 138 12.81 2.76 -10.49
CA SER A 138 12.77 3.02 -11.93
C SER A 138 13.22 4.45 -12.25
N GLU A 139 13.85 4.62 -13.42
CA GLU A 139 14.51 5.86 -13.78
C GLU A 139 13.59 7.08 -13.98
N GLN A 140 12.28 6.85 -14.02
CA GLN A 140 11.31 7.75 -14.62
C GLN A 140 10.50 8.58 -13.62
N ASN A 141 10.64 8.36 -12.31
CA ASN A 141 9.76 8.96 -11.30
C ASN A 141 10.49 9.95 -10.39
N THR A 142 9.89 11.13 -10.19
CA THR A 142 10.16 11.97 -9.02
C THR A 142 9.42 11.37 -7.83
N LEU A 143 10.12 10.50 -7.11
CA LEU A 143 9.57 9.76 -5.99
C LEU A 143 10.09 10.36 -4.68
N GLU A 144 9.16 10.68 -3.79
CA GLU A 144 9.40 10.99 -2.39
C GLU A 144 9.09 9.75 -1.56
N ILE A 145 10.12 9.24 -0.89
CA ILE A 145 10.00 8.06 -0.05
C ILE A 145 10.15 8.49 1.39
N TYR A 146 9.18 8.11 2.21
CA TYR A 146 9.16 8.37 3.64
C TYR A 146 9.35 7.05 4.40
N LEU A 147 10.28 7.08 5.34
CA LEU A 147 10.55 6.02 6.31
C LEU A 147 10.60 6.65 7.70
N TYR A 148 10.24 5.89 8.72
CA TYR A 148 10.25 6.33 10.12
C TYR A 148 11.14 5.38 10.91
N VAL A 149 12.19 5.92 11.54
CA VAL A 149 13.18 5.15 12.32
C VAL A 149 13.33 5.76 13.71
N GLN A 150 13.44 4.93 14.75
CA GLN A 150 13.71 5.41 16.11
C GLN A 150 15.05 6.12 16.21
N THR A 151 15.12 7.15 17.06
CA THR A 151 16.31 7.99 17.18
C THR A 151 17.55 7.25 17.67
N ASN A 152 17.38 6.15 18.41
CA ASN A 152 18.48 5.30 18.90
C ASN A 152 18.88 4.17 17.93
N ASN A 153 18.22 4.01 16.78
CA ASN A 153 18.54 2.93 15.84
C ASN A 153 19.58 3.40 14.80
N GLU A 154 20.82 3.60 15.27
CA GLU A 154 21.92 4.09 14.44
C GLU A 154 22.21 3.18 13.24
N ASP A 155 22.07 1.86 13.39
CA ASP A 155 22.27 0.89 12.31
C ASP A 155 21.29 1.13 11.15
N ALA A 156 19.99 1.29 11.46
CA ALA A 156 18.99 1.59 10.45
C ALA A 156 19.23 2.95 9.80
N ILE A 157 19.55 3.98 10.60
CA ILE A 157 19.87 5.33 10.08
C ILE A 157 21.04 5.26 9.10
N ASN A 158 22.13 4.61 9.49
CA ASN A 158 23.33 4.45 8.67
C ASN A 158 23.06 3.62 7.41
N PHE A 159 22.23 2.58 7.52
CA PHE A 159 21.77 1.80 6.37
C PHE A 159 21.04 2.69 5.36
N TYR A 160 20.01 3.43 5.77
CA TYR A 160 19.22 4.25 4.85
C TYR A 160 20.01 5.44 4.28
N LYS A 161 20.91 6.05 5.06
CA LYS A 161 21.82 7.09 4.56
C LYS A 161 22.70 6.62 3.40
N LYS A 162 23.15 5.35 3.40
CA LYS A 162 23.90 4.78 2.27
C LYS A 162 23.09 4.72 0.98
N PHE A 163 21.76 4.71 1.07
CA PHE A 163 20.84 4.77 -0.07
C PHE A 163 20.36 6.20 -0.37
N GLY A 164 21.00 7.22 0.22
CA GLY A 164 20.71 8.63 -0.04
C GLY A 164 19.49 9.18 0.69
N PHE A 165 19.02 8.51 1.76
CA PHE A 165 18.00 9.08 2.63
C PHE A 165 18.60 10.12 3.57
N GLU A 166 17.86 11.20 3.79
CA GLU A 166 18.21 12.30 4.68
C GLU A 166 17.20 12.38 5.83
N ILE A 167 17.66 12.76 7.02
CA ILE A 167 16.78 13.02 8.16
C ILE A 167 16.21 14.42 7.98
N THR A 168 14.88 14.56 8.04
CA THR A 168 14.22 15.87 7.90
C THR A 168 14.15 16.63 9.21
N GLU A 169 13.64 15.97 10.25
CA GLU A 169 13.41 16.54 11.57
C GLU A 169 13.37 15.45 12.64
N THR A 170 13.14 15.83 13.89
CA THR A 170 12.86 14.90 14.98
C THR A 170 11.39 15.03 15.36
N ILE A 171 10.62 13.96 15.18
CA ILE A 171 9.25 13.88 15.68
C ILE A 171 9.29 13.31 17.09
N LYS A 172 8.92 14.14 18.08
CA LYS A 172 8.87 13.71 19.48
C LYS A 172 7.64 12.88 19.79
N ASN A 173 7.79 11.89 20.67
CA ASN A 173 6.68 11.04 21.15
C ASN A 173 5.89 10.35 20.02
N TYR A 174 6.57 9.94 18.94
CA TYR A 174 5.95 9.30 17.79
C TYR A 174 5.53 7.85 18.09
N TYR A 175 6.39 7.08 18.75
CA TYR A 175 6.09 5.72 19.18
C TYR A 175 5.43 5.78 20.58
N THR A 176 4.22 5.25 20.72
CA THR A 176 3.48 5.31 21.99
C THR A 176 3.92 4.27 23.02
N ASN A 177 4.62 3.21 22.58
CA ASN A 177 4.88 2.02 23.38
C ASN A 177 6.37 1.60 23.38
N ILE A 178 7.28 2.46 22.90
CA ILE A 178 8.72 2.13 22.77
C ILE A 178 9.56 3.32 23.26
N ASP A 179 10.67 3.05 23.93
CA ASP A 179 11.63 4.04 24.47
C ASP A 179 12.99 3.92 23.74
N PRO A 180 13.55 5.02 23.19
CA PRO A 180 12.99 6.36 23.13
C PRO A 180 11.77 6.42 22.18
N PRO A 181 10.78 7.26 22.51
CA PRO A 181 9.55 7.35 21.72
C PRO A 181 9.71 8.23 20.47
N ASP A 182 10.86 8.89 20.33
CA ASP A 182 11.14 9.83 19.26
C ASP A 182 11.51 9.11 17.95
N CYS A 183 11.20 9.75 16.83
CA CYS A 183 11.44 9.22 15.50
C CYS A 183 12.12 10.24 14.58
N PHE A 184 13.00 9.75 13.72
CA PHE A 184 13.48 10.47 12.55
C PHE A 184 12.69 10.06 11.31
N PRO A 185 11.96 10.99 10.68
CA PRO A 185 11.50 10.80 9.32
C PRO A 185 12.72 10.87 8.39
N LEU A 186 12.90 9.80 7.64
CA LEU A 186 13.89 9.67 6.61
C LEU A 186 13.20 9.90 5.26
N TYR A 187 13.76 10.83 4.52
CA TYR A 187 13.26 11.28 3.24
C TYR A 187 14.28 10.99 2.14
N HIS A 188 13.83 10.40 1.06
CA HIS A 188 14.62 10.33 -0.17
C HIS A 188 13.84 11.00 -1.30
N LYS A 189 14.41 12.06 -1.86
CA LYS A 189 13.92 12.69 -3.10
C LYS A 189 14.81 12.28 -4.24
N ARG A 190 14.26 11.50 -5.17
CA ARG A 190 14.91 11.35 -6.47
C ARG A 190 14.56 12.54 -7.36
N ARG A 191 15.55 13.27 -7.86
CA ARG A 191 15.38 14.26 -8.93
C ARG A 191 15.62 13.59 -10.28
N ASN A 192 14.80 13.90 -11.28
CA ASN A 192 15.14 13.57 -12.66
C ASN A 192 16.36 14.40 -13.04
N ASN A 193 17.46 13.75 -13.43
CA ASN A 193 18.50 14.43 -14.19
C ASN A 193 17.90 14.67 -15.58
N ASN A 194 17.61 15.92 -15.91
CA ASN A 194 17.26 16.34 -17.26
C ASN A 194 18.44 16.12 -18.20
#